data_AF-A0A257JKR4-F1
#
_entry.id   AF-A0A257JKR4-F1
#
_cell.length_a   1.000
_cell.length_b   1.000
_cell.length_c   1.000
_cell.angle_alpha   90.00
_cell.angle_beta   90.00
_cell.angle_gamma   90.00
#
_symmetry.space_group_name_H-M   'P 1'
#
loop_
_entity.id
_entity.type
_entity.pdbx_description
1 polymer ?
#
loop_
_entity_poly.entity_id
_entity_poly.type
_entity_poly.pdbx_seq_one_letter_code
_entity_poly.pdbx_strand_id
1 'polypeptide(L)' 'YVQSGACQSRLEVELAEKIVEHVPSAEHVRFHLSGSEAVQMTLRLARAFTGRPKFVRFGGRYHG' A
#
# COMPACT_ATOMS: atom_id res chain seq x y z
N TYR A 1 -14.66 -9.42 6.09
CA TYR A 1 -13.33 -9.23 6.69
C TYR A 1 -12.33 -8.99 5.57
N VAL A 2 -11.68 -7.84 5.59
CA VAL A 2 -10.62 -7.48 4.65
C VAL A 2 -9.41 -8.35 4.98
N GLN A 3 -9.14 -9.35 4.14
CA GLN A 3 -8.06 -10.31 4.38
C GLN A 3 -6.95 -10.05 3.35
N SER A 4 -5.95 -9.27 3.78
CA SER A 4 -4.64 -9.22 3.13
C SER A 4 -3.68 -10.09 3.95
N GLY A 5 -2.76 -10.80 3.30
CA GLY A 5 -1.91 -11.87 3.87
C GLY A 5 -0.92 -11.49 4.97
N ALA A 6 -1.16 -10.40 5.70
CA ALA A 6 -0.39 -9.93 6.87
C ALA A 6 -1.30 -9.35 7.96
N CYS A 7 -2.60 -9.68 7.99
CA CYS A 7 -3.49 -9.36 9.11
C CYS A 7 -3.80 -10.66 9.86
N GLN A 8 -2.80 -11.18 10.56
CA GLN A 8 -2.84 -12.42 11.35
C GLN A 8 -3.15 -12.16 12.83
N SER A 9 -3.14 -10.90 13.26
CA SER A 9 -3.41 -10.47 14.63
C SER A 9 -4.51 -9.40 14.71
N ARG A 10 -5.25 -9.39 15.82
CA ARG A 10 -6.23 -8.34 16.14
C ARG A 10 -5.60 -6.94 16.15
N LEU A 11 -4.34 -6.83 16.60
CA LEU A 11 -3.64 -5.55 16.64
C LEU A 11 -3.40 -4.96 15.25
N GLU A 12 -3.20 -5.81 14.24
CA GLU A 12 -3.00 -5.36 12.85
C GLU A 12 -4.30 -4.83 12.25
N VAL A 13 -5.44 -5.44 12.61
CA VAL A 13 -6.77 -4.95 12.20
C VAL A 13 -7.05 -3.59 12.83
N GLU A 14 -6.86 -3.46 14.14
CA GLU A 14 -7.09 -2.19 14.87
C GLU A 14 -6.16 -1.07 14.35
N LEU A 15 -4.93 -1.41 13.97
CA LEU A 15 -4.02 -0.46 13.34
C LEU A 15 -4.49 -0.05 11.94
N ALA A 16 -4.96 -1.00 11.13
CA ALA A 16 -5.46 -0.73 9.78
C ALA A 16 -6.68 0.19 9.82
N GLU A 17 -7.61 -0.05 10.75
CA GLU A 17 -8.81 0.79 10.96
C GLU A 17 -8.41 2.24 11.31
N LYS A 18 -7.46 2.42 12.24
CA LYS A 18 -6.94 3.75 12.58
C LYS A 18 -6.29 4.44 11.39
N ILE A 19 -5.54 3.72 10.55
CA ILE A 19 -4.92 4.31 9.36
C ILE A 19 -5.98 4.80 8.38
N VAL A 20 -7.03 4.02 8.13
CA VAL A 20 -8.15 4.41 7.24
C VAL A 20 -8.89 5.63 7.79
N GLU A 21 -9.11 5.70 9.10
CA GLU A 21 -9.72 6.86 9.75
C GLU A 21 -8.90 8.15 9.53
N HIS A 22 -7.57 8.06 9.59
CA HIS A 22 -6.68 9.22 9.46
C HIS A 22 -6.29 9.55 8.01
N VAL A 23 -6.41 8.61 7.07
CA VAL A 23 -6.09 8.76 5.66
C VAL A 23 -7.36 8.51 4.83
N PRO A 24 -8.24 9.51 4.67
CA PRO A 24 -9.60 9.30 4.17
C PRO A 24 -9.67 8.84 2.70
N SER A 25 -8.58 8.95 1.94
CA SER A 25 -8.49 8.41 0.57
C SER A 25 -8.15 6.92 0.52
N ALA A 26 -7.79 6.31 1.65
CA ALA A 26 -7.45 4.90 1.74
C ALA A 26 -8.64 4.11 2.27
N GLU A 27 -9.23 3.24 1.45
CA GLU A 27 -10.32 2.35 1.87
C GLU A 27 -9.80 1.04 2.50
N HIS A 28 -8.58 0.64 2.13
CA HIS A 28 -7.95 -0.63 2.51
C HIS A 28 -6.45 -0.44 2.73
N VAL A 29 -5.88 -1.21 3.66
CA VAL A 29 -4.44 -1.15 4.02
C VAL A 29 -3.78 -2.51 3.84
N ARG A 30 -2.54 -2.49 3.35
CA ARG A 30 -1.63 -3.64 3.35
C ARG A 30 -0.30 -3.24 3.96
N PHE A 31 0.13 -3.98 4.96
CA PHE A 31 1.42 -3.76 5.63
C PHE A 31 2.59 -4.36 4.83
N HIS A 32 3.73 -3.70 4.97
CA HIS A 32 5.03 -4.07 4.39
C HIS A 32 6.12 -3.82 5.43
N LEU A 33 7.30 -4.44 5.27
CA LEU A 33 8.40 -4.30 6.23
C LEU A 33 9.21 -3.02 5.99
N SER A 34 9.07 -2.39 4.82
CA SER A 34 9.73 -1.13 4.50
C SER A 34 8.93 -0.26 3.51
N GLY A 35 9.29 1.02 3.43
CA GLY A 35 8.76 1.93 2.41
C GLY A 35 9.12 1.52 0.98
N SER A 36 10.34 1.03 0.75
CA SER A 36 10.79 0.56 -0.58
C SER A 36 9.94 -0.62 -1.08
N GLU A 37 9.62 -1.57 -0.20
CA GLU A 37 8.72 -2.68 -0.54
C GLU A 37 7.30 -2.21 -0.82
N ALA A 38 6.78 -1.27 -0.01
CA ALA A 38 5.46 -0.70 -0.23
C ALA A 38 5.37 -0.05 -1.62
N VAL A 39 6.35 0.78 -2.00
CA VAL A 39 6.38 1.42 -3.32
C VAL A 39 6.56 0.41 -4.45
N GLN A 40 7.41 -0.60 -4.29
CA GLN A 40 7.56 -1.67 -5.29
C GLN A 40 6.24 -2.43 -5.50
N MET A 41 5.51 -2.75 -4.42
CA MET A 41 4.22 -3.42 -4.51
C MET A 41 3.16 -2.51 -5.15
N THR A 42 3.10 -1.23 -4.79
CA THR A 42 2.18 -0.26 -5.40
C THR A 42 2.37 -0.18 -6.91
N LEU A 43 3.61 -0.13 -7.40
CA LEU A 43 3.88 -0.11 -8.84
C LEU A 43 3.43 -1.40 -9.54
N ARG A 44 3.61 -2.57 -8.90
CA ARG A 44 3.12 -3.86 -9.42
C ARG A 44 1.60 -3.90 -9.46
N LEU A 45 0.94 -3.45 -8.40
CA LEU A 45 -0.53 -3.39 -8.31
C LEU A 45 -1.10 -2.45 -9.39
N ALA A 46 -0.55 -1.24 -9.51
CA ALA A 46 -0.99 -0.27 -10.51
C ALA A 46 -0.84 -0.82 -11.94
N ARG A 47 0.26 -1.52 -12.23
CA ARG A 47 0.47 -2.20 -13.52
C ARG A 47 -0.54 -3.32 -13.76
N ALA A 48 -0.78 -4.17 -12.77
CA ALA A 48 -1.73 -5.28 -12.87
C ALA A 48 -3.16 -4.77 -13.08
N PHE A 49 -3.55 -3.70 -12.38
CA PHE A 49 -4.88 -3.10 -12.49
C PHE A 49 -5.09 -2.37 -13.81
N THR A 50 -4.09 -1.59 -14.26
CA THR A 50 -4.26 -0.71 -15.45
C THR A 50 -3.79 -1.34 -16.77
N GLY A 51 -2.99 -2.42 -16.72
CA GLY A 51 -2.29 -2.97 -17.88
C GLY A 51 -1.18 -2.09 -18.45
N ARG A 52 -0.88 -0.93 -17.83
CA ARG A 52 0.06 0.05 -18.38
C ARG A 52 1.49 -0.24 -17.92
N PRO A 53 2.46 -0.42 -18.82
CA PRO A 53 3.83 -0.76 -18.43
C PRO A 53 4.63 0.44 -17.86
N LYS A 54 4.26 1.67 -18.26
CA LYS A 54 4.97 2.91 -17.93
C LYS A 54 4.28 3.67 -16.78
N PHE A 55 5.08 4.37 -15.98
CA PHE A 55 4.64 5.29 -14.92
C PHE A 55 5.48 6.57 -14.97
N VAL A 56 4.98 7.65 -14.36
CA VAL A 56 5.69 8.94 -14.29
C VAL A 56 6.47 9.00 -12.97
N ARG A 57 7.74 9.39 -13.04
CA ARG A 57 8.59 9.69 -11.88
C ARG A 57 9.20 11.08 -12.04
N PHE A 58 9.14 11.88 -10.99
CA PHE A 58 9.80 13.18 -10.96
C PHE A 58 11.25 13.05 -10.48
N GLY A 59 12.17 13.72 -11.17
CA GLY A 59 13.59 13.75 -10.80
C GLY A 59 13.81 14.36 -9.40
N GLY A 60 14.84 13.88 -8.71
CA GLY A 60 15.21 14.36 -7.36
C GLY A 60 14.33 13.85 -6.20
N ARG A 61 13.29 13.07 -6.47
CA ARG A 61 12.42 12.49 -5.43
C ARG A 61 12.82 11.07 -5.06
N TYR A 62 12.82 10.79 -3.75
CA TYR A 62 13.04 9.47 -3.18
C TYR A 62 11.71 8.79 -2.87
N HIS A 63 11.58 7.51 -3.21
CA HIS A 63 10.36 6.71 -3.01
C HIS A 63 10.73 5.35 -2.42
N GLY A 64 11.74 5.34 -1.56
CA GLY A 64 12.42 4.10 -1.18
C GLY A 64 13.48 3.66 -2.18
#